data_AF-A0A0U1R2K8-F1
#
_entry.id   AF-A0A0U1R2K8-F1
#
_cell.length_a   1.000
_cell.length_b   1.000
_cell.length_c   1.000
_cell.angle_alpha   90.00
_cell.angle_beta   90.00
_cell.angle_gamma   90.00
#
_symmetry.space_group_name_H-M   'P 1'
#
loop_
_entity.id
_entity.type
_entity.pdbx_description
1 polymer ?
#
loop_
_entity_poly.entity_id
_entity_poly.type
_entity_poly.pdbx_seq_one_letter_code
_entity_poly.pdbx_strand_id
1 'polypeptide(L)'
;MNILIAGLKRLLANIIRIGIVSDVDLANGLCRVKMGNLKTDWLNWLTLRAGRVRFWSAPSLGEQVMVISIGGVQRGGDWTEGVK
;
A
#
# COMPACT_ATOMS: atom_id res chain seq x y z
N MET A 1 -8.36 12.07 27.82
CA MET A 1 -7.88 12.95 26.73
C MET A 1 -6.68 12.37 25.96
N ASN A 2 -5.65 11.82 26.62
CA ASN A 2 -4.47 11.24 25.93
C ASN A 2 -4.74 10.00 25.04
N ILE A 3 -5.74 9.19 25.36
CA ILE A 3 -6.08 7.98 24.58
C ILE A 3 -6.59 8.33 23.17
N LEU A 4 -7.36 9.41 23.03
CA LEU A 4 -7.86 9.88 21.74
C LEU A 4 -6.71 10.41 20.87
N ILE A 5 -5.78 11.15 21.48
CA ILE A 5 -4.59 11.66 20.81
C ILE A 5 -3.66 10.51 20.38
N ALA A 6 -3.49 9.49 21.23
CA ALA A 6 -2.70 8.30 20.90
C ALA A 6 -3.32 7.48 19.76
N GLY A 7 -4.65 7.32 19.77
CA GLY A 7 -5.39 6.65 18.69
C GLY A 7 -5.26 7.37 17.36
N LEU A 8 -5.44 8.69 17.36
CA LEU A 8 -5.31 9.52 16.16
C LEU A 8 -3.88 9.48 15.59
N LYS A 9 -2.85 9.56 16.45
CA LYS A 9 -1.45 9.43 16.03
C LYS A 9 -1.17 8.09 15.34
N ARG A 10 -1.78 7.00 15.84
CA ARG A 10 -1.60 5.67 15.27
C ARG A 10 -2.31 5.51 13.92
N LEU A 11 -3.48 6.11 13.75
CA LEU A 11 -4.17 6.17 12.46
C LEU A 11 -3.35 6.98 11.45
N LEU A 12 -2.88 8.17 11.83
CA LEU A 12 -2.06 9.03 10.97
C LEU A 12 -0.77 8.34 10.51
N ALA A 13 -0.07 7.66 11.42
CA ALA A 13 1.15 6.92 11.10
C ALA A 13 0.92 5.70 10.18
N ASN A 14 -0.33 5.27 10.01
CA ASN A 14 -0.68 4.16 9.13
C ASN A 14 -1.11 4.63 7.73
N ILE A 15 -1.38 5.93 7.53
CA ILE A 15 -1.83 6.46 6.24
C ILE A 15 -0.75 6.30 5.18
N ILE A 16 0.51 6.53 5.53
CA ILE A 16 1.64 6.42 4.60
C ILE A 16 2.71 5.56 5.24
N ARG A 17 3.12 4.51 4.53
CA ARG A 17 4.25 3.66 4.94
C ARG A 17 5.15 3.36 3.76
N ILE A 18 6.40 3.05 4.08
CA ILE A 18 7.43 2.69 3.10
C ILE A 18 7.71 1.20 3.26
N GLY A 19 7.85 0.50 2.14
CA GLY A 19 8.21 -0.91 2.12
C GLY A 19 8.92 -1.32 0.83
N ILE A 20 9.18 -2.61 0.71
CA ILE A 20 9.86 -3.22 -0.42
C ILE A 20 8.93 -4.21 -1.09
N VAL A 21 8.81 -4.17 -2.41
CA VAL A 21 7.97 -5.10 -3.17
C VAL A 21 8.52 -6.52 -3.02
N SER A 22 7.67 -7.43 -2.54
CA SER A 22 8.04 -8.82 -2.27
C SER A 22 7.52 -9.79 -3.32
N ASP A 23 6.35 -9.51 -3.92
CA ASP A 23 5.72 -10.36 -4.94
C ASP A 23 4.95 -9.47 -5.93
N VAL A 24 4.91 -9.88 -7.19
CA VAL A 24 4.21 -9.17 -8.27
C VAL A 24 3.41 -10.18 -9.08
N ASP A 25 2.11 -9.94 -9.21
CA ASP A 25 1.19 -10.66 -10.08
C ASP A 25 0.81 -9.75 -11.25
N LEU A 26 1.47 -9.99 -12.39
CA LEU A 26 1.26 -9.24 -13.62
C LEU A 26 -0.08 -9.56 -14.30
N ALA A 27 -0.66 -10.74 -14.05
CA ALA A 27 -1.91 -11.15 -14.68
C ALA A 27 -3.09 -10.38 -14.07
N ASN A 28 -3.06 -10.19 -12.74
CA ASN A 28 -4.12 -9.49 -12.01
C ASN A 28 -3.81 -8.01 -11.72
N GLY A 29 -2.59 -7.54 -11.99
CA GLY A 29 -2.21 -6.14 -11.71
C GLY A 29 -1.99 -5.86 -10.23
N LEU A 30 -1.51 -6.86 -9.49
CA LEU A 30 -1.37 -6.82 -8.03
C LEU A 30 0.07 -6.97 -7.59
N CYS A 31 0.45 -6.33 -6.49
CA CYS A 31 1.74 -6.53 -5.85
C CYS A 31 1.58 -6.67 -4.34
N ARG A 32 2.60 -7.26 -3.71
CA ARG A 32 2.71 -7.34 -2.25
C ARG A 32 3.94 -6.58 -1.81
N VAL A 33 3.82 -5.89 -0.68
CA VAL A 33 4.88 -5.06 -0.11
C VAL A 33 5.20 -5.56 1.29
N LYS A 34 6.48 -5.72 1.57
CA LYS A 34 7.01 -6.02 2.89
C LYS A 34 7.42 -4.72 3.59
N MET A 35 6.85 -4.48 4.76
CA MET A 35 7.14 -3.35 5.64
C MET A 35 7.65 -3.88 6.97
N GLY A 36 8.97 -4.04 7.11
CA GLY A 36 9.59 -4.68 8.27
C GLY A 36 9.14 -6.14 8.42
N ASN A 37 8.47 -6.47 9.53
CA ASN A 37 7.93 -7.81 9.79
C ASN A 37 6.51 -8.02 9.23
N LEU A 38 5.90 -6.99 8.65
CA LEU A 38 4.57 -7.08 8.06
C LEU A 38 4.68 -7.29 6.55
N LYS A 39 3.81 -8.15 6.01
CA LYS A 39 3.60 -8.32 4.57
C LYS A 39 2.15 -7.92 4.27
N THR A 40 1.95 -7.07 3.27
CA THR A 40 0.59 -6.71 2.83
C THR A 40 -0.09 -7.90 2.17
N ASP A 41 -1.42 -7.84 2.06
CA ASP A 41 -2.09 -8.65 1.06
C ASP A 41 -1.83 -8.08 -0.35
N TRP A 42 -2.46 -8.67 -1.36
CA TRP A 42 -2.41 -8.19 -2.72
C TRP A 42 -3.02 -6.80 -2.85
N LEU A 43 -2.21 -5.85 -3.33
CA LEU A 43 -2.59 -4.46 -3.55
C LEU A 43 -2.47 -4.13 -5.02
N ASN A 44 -3.38 -3.28 -5.51
CA ASN A 44 -3.17 -2.60 -6.79
C ASN A 44 -2.02 -1.60 -6.63
N TRP A 45 -1.19 -1.44 -7.67
CA TRP A 45 -0.26 -0.31 -7.75
C TRP A 45 -0.91 0.89 -8.44
N LEU A 46 -0.43 2.07 -8.09
CA LEU A 46 -0.84 3.33 -8.71
C LEU A 46 -0.13 3.48 -10.04
N THR A 47 -0.90 3.79 -11.07
CA THR A 47 -0.38 4.10 -12.40
C THR A 47 -0.58 5.59 -12.69
N LEU A 48 0.22 6.14 -13.61
CA LEU A 48 0.12 7.55 -13.98
C LEU A 48 -1.26 7.90 -14.55
N ARG A 49 -1.92 6.95 -15.24
CA ARG A 49 -3.27 7.09 -15.78
C ARG A 49 -3.95 5.73 -15.83
N ALA A 50 -5.20 5.66 -15.36
CA ALA A 50 -6.06 4.47 -15.40
C ALA A 50 -7.40 4.73 -16.13
N GLY A 51 -7.48 5.76 -16.98
CA GLY A 51 -8.70 6.16 -17.70
C GLY A 51 -8.76 5.60 -19.12
N ARG A 52 -9.26 6.40 -20.08
CA ARG A 52 -9.25 6.03 -21.52
C ARG A 52 -7.84 5.73 -22.04
N VAL A 53 -6.85 6.49 -21.58
CA VAL A 53 -5.43 6.21 -21.77
C VAL A 53 -4.92 5.56 -20.50
N ARG A 54 -4.26 4.41 -20.66
CA ARG A 54 -3.75 3.58 -19.56
C ARG A 54 -2.25 3.48 -19.66
N PHE A 55 -1.57 3.72 -18.54
CA PHE A 55 -0.14 3.43 -18.40
C PHE A 55 0.00 2.15 -17.60
N TRP A 56 0.77 1.20 -18.14
CA TRP A 56 1.15 -0.01 -17.43
C TRP A 56 2.64 0.07 -17.10
N SER A 57 2.93 0.23 -15.82
CA SER A 57 4.29 0.22 -15.28
C SER A 57 4.25 -0.58 -14.00
N ALA A 58 4.43 -1.89 -14.12
CA ALA A 58 4.42 -2.77 -12.96
C ALA A 58 5.68 -2.51 -12.10
N PRO A 59 5.55 -2.50 -10.78
CA PRO A 59 6.70 -2.35 -9.89
C PRO A 59 7.58 -3.61 -9.96
N SER A 60 8.88 -3.43 -9.69
CA SER A 60 9.86 -4.51 -9.71
C SER A 60 10.00 -5.17 -8.34
N LEU A 61 10.35 -6.46 -8.31
CA LEU A 61 10.72 -7.13 -7.07
C LEU A 61 11.93 -6.45 -6.43
N GLY A 62 11.87 -6.20 -5.13
CA GLY A 62 12.92 -5.48 -4.41
C GLY A 62 12.87 -3.96 -4.53
N GLU A 63 11.94 -3.40 -5.30
CA GLU A 63 11.77 -1.95 -5.42
C GLU A 63 11.19 -1.35 -4.14
N GLN A 64 11.72 -0.18 -3.74
CA GLN A 64 11.20 0.57 -2.60
C GLN A 64 9.99 1.39 -3.04
N VAL A 65 8.88 1.16 -2.34
CA VAL A 65 7.57 1.73 -2.69
C VAL A 65 6.87 2.30 -1.47
N MET A 66 5.93 3.19 -1.72
CA MET A 66 5.08 3.80 -0.71
C MET A 66 3.70 3.14 -0.74
N VAL A 67 3.27 2.61 0.40
CA VAL A 67 1.91 2.09 0.59
C VAL A 67 1.06 3.18 1.21
N ILE A 68 -0.06 3.49 0.57
CA ILE A 68 -1.03 4.48 1.05
C ILE A 68 -2.28 3.74 1.54
N SER A 69 -2.73 4.06 2.75
CA SER A 69 -3.93 3.50 3.35
C SER A 69 -4.95 4.59 3.63
N ILE A 70 -6.06 4.55 2.91
CA ILE A 70 -7.16 5.49 3.12
C ILE A 70 -7.94 5.01 4.34
N GLY A 71 -7.89 5.78 5.43
CA GLY A 71 -8.58 5.48 6.68
C GLY A 71 -7.69 4.96 7.82
N GLY A 72 -6.43 4.61 7.57
CA GLY A 72 -5.43 4.26 8.60
C GLY A 72 -5.75 3.02 9.45
N VAL A 73 -6.83 2.30 9.12
CA VAL A 73 -7.26 1.09 9.81
C VAL A 73 -6.53 -0.10 9.20
N GLN A 74 -5.58 -0.62 9.96
CA GLN A 74 -4.94 -1.90 9.66
C GLN A 74 -5.81 -3.02 10.27
N ARG A 75 -6.86 -3.44 9.56
CA ARG A 75 -7.60 -4.67 9.88
C ARG A 75 -7.19 -5.76 8.90
N GLY A 76 -6.85 -6.94 9.43
CA GLY A 76 -6.24 -8.03 8.66
C GLY A 76 -6.97 -8.36 7.37
N GLY A 77 -6.42 -7.91 6.25
CA GLY A 77 -6.86 -8.25 4.90
C GLY A 77 -7.31 -7.09 4.03
N ASP A 78 -7.70 -5.93 4.60
CA ASP A 78 -8.38 -4.88 3.82
C ASP A 78 -7.54 -3.59 3.80
N TRP A 79 -6.58 -3.54 2.87
CA TRP A 79 -5.81 -2.33 2.55
C TRP A 79 -6.30 -1.78 1.21
N THR A 80 -7.11 -0.73 1.28
CA THR A 80 -7.52 0.12 0.14
C THR A 80 -6.66 1.39 0.23
N GLU A 81 -5.83 1.84 -0.71
CA GLU A 81 -5.68 1.61 -2.15
C GLU A 81 -4.24 2.04 -2.52
N GLY A 82 -3.59 1.29 -3.41
CA GLY A 82 -2.49 1.85 -4.20
C GLY A 82 -1.09 1.78 -3.58
N VAL A 83 -0.18 1.12 -4.29
CA VAL A 83 1.27 1.19 -4.08
C VAL A 83 1.87 2.21 -5.07
N LYS A 84 2.61 3.21 -4.57
CA LYS A 84 3.24 4.28 -5.36
C LYS A 84 4.74 4.12 -5.44
#